data_AF-A0A7K1BST9-F1
#
_entry.id   AF-A0A7K1BST9-F1
#
_cell.length_a   1.000
_cell.length_b   1.000
_cell.length_c   1.000
_cell.angle_alpha   90.00
_cell.angle_beta   90.00
_cell.angle_gamma   90.00
#
_symmetry.space_group_name_H-M   'P 1'
#
loop_
_entity.id
_entity.type
_entity.pdbx_description
1 polymer ?
#
loop_
_entity_poly.entity_id
_entity_poly.type
_entity_poly.pdbx_seq_one_letter_code
_entity_poly.pdbx_strand_id
1 'polypeptide(L)'
;MKEVETLLLSHIQGKYPLVEEASRHLVSAGGKRLRPLLTLLASHYGDKTKAGIIESAAVCELTHVATLYHDDVMDEAPLRRGVESANNR
;
A
#
# COMPACT_ATOMS: atom_id res chain seq x y z
N MET A 1 -15.66 3.56 -0.70
CA MET A 1 -14.33 3.92 -1.24
C MET A 1 -13.83 5.31 -0.85
N LYS A 2 -14.63 6.38 -0.97
CA LYS A 2 -14.15 7.74 -0.61
C LYS A 2 -13.56 7.83 0.81
N GLU A 3 -14.22 7.19 1.78
CA GLU A 3 -13.74 7.12 3.16
C GLU A 3 -12.41 6.36 3.29
N VAL A 4 -12.26 5.25 2.55
CA VAL A 4 -11.00 4.49 2.51
C VAL A 4 -9.87 5.34 1.94
N GLU A 5 -10.09 6.08 0.85
CA GLU A 5 -9.07 6.97 0.27
C GLU A 5 -8.67 8.09 1.25
N THR A 6 -9.65 8.67 1.94
CA THR A 6 -9.39 9.71 2.94
C THR A 6 -8.55 9.15 4.09
N LEU A 7 -8.90 7.95 4.56
CA LEU A 7 -8.16 7.28 5.63
C LEU A 7 -6.74 6.91 5.20
N LEU A 8 -6.57 6.37 3.99
CA LEU A 8 -5.26 6.07 3.41
C LEU A 8 -4.35 7.29 3.38
N LEU A 9 -4.83 8.39 2.79
CA LEU A 9 -4.05 9.63 2.66
C LEU A 9 -3.70 10.25 4.02
N SER A 10 -4.57 10.11 5.02
CA SER A 10 -4.27 10.57 6.38
C SER A 10 -3.15 9.79 7.07
N HIS A 11 -2.96 8.51 6.73
CA HIS A 11 -1.98 7.62 7.37
C HIS A 11 -0.60 7.64 6.70
N ILE A 12 -0.43 8.34 5.59
CA ILE A 12 0.84 8.46 4.86
C ILE A 12 1.66 9.67 5.32
N GLN A 13 1.09 10.51 6.18
CA GLN A 13 1.78 11.67 6.75
C GLN A 13 2.82 11.22 7.78
N GLY A 14 4.04 11.76 7.67
CA GLY A 14 5.17 11.27 8.46
C GLY A 14 6.12 12.39 8.92
N LYS A 15 6.99 12.06 9.87
CA LYS A 15 7.99 12.99 10.41
C LYS A 15 9.19 13.19 9.47
N TYR A 16 9.37 12.29 8.51
CA TYR A 16 10.53 12.26 7.61
C TYR A 16 10.09 12.65 6.19
N PRO A 17 10.45 13.86 5.72
CA PRO A 17 9.97 14.39 4.44
C PRO A 17 10.24 13.47 3.25
N LEU A 18 11.41 12.83 3.20
CA LEU A 18 11.78 11.90 2.12
C LEU A 18 10.87 10.67 2.07
N VAL A 19 10.54 10.10 3.23
CA VAL A 19 9.68 8.91 3.34
C VAL A 19 8.24 9.29 3.02
N GLU A 20 7.80 10.46 3.48
CA GLU A 20 6.47 10.99 3.15
C GLU A 20 6.32 11.25 1.65
N GLU A 21 7.30 11.88 1.01
CA GLU A 21 7.25 12.19 -0.42
C GLU A 21 7.19 10.91 -1.27
N ALA A 22 8.05 9.93 -0.99
CA ALA A 22 8.05 8.65 -1.67
C ALA A 22 6.72 7.89 -1.47
N SER A 23 6.24 7.80 -0.22
CA SER A 23 4.98 7.11 0.11
C SER A 23 3.78 7.81 -0.52
N ARG A 24 3.75 9.15 -0.49
CA ARG A 24 2.69 9.96 -1.12
C ARG A 24 2.72 9.79 -2.63
N HIS A 25 3.90 9.71 -3.25
CA HIS A 25 4.02 9.47 -4.68
C HIS A 25 3.43 8.11 -5.08
N LEU A 26 3.82 7.02 -4.41
CA LEU A 26 3.27 5.68 -4.69
C LEU A 26 1.75 5.61 -4.51
N VAL A 27 1.22 6.24 -3.45
CA VAL A 27 -0.23 6.18 -3.20
C VAL A 27 -1.01 7.10 -4.14
N SER A 28 -0.48 8.26 -4.47
CA SER A 28 -1.12 9.25 -5.34
C SER A 28 -1.00 8.92 -6.83
N ALA A 29 0.02 8.14 -7.23
CA ALA A 29 0.20 7.64 -8.59
C ALA A 29 -0.99 6.77 -9.06
N GLY A 30 -1.85 6.34 -8.13
CA GLY A 30 -3.11 5.69 -8.43
C GLY A 30 -2.92 4.20 -8.65
N GLY A 31 -3.40 3.41 -7.69
CA GLY A 31 -3.53 1.97 -7.83
C GLY A 31 -4.91 1.60 -8.36
N LYS A 32 -5.08 0.34 -8.81
CA LYS A 32 -6.39 -0.21 -9.19
C LYS A 32 -7.36 -0.33 -8.01
N ARG A 33 -6.88 -0.11 -6.77
CA ARG A 33 -7.62 -0.26 -5.50
C ARG A 33 -8.39 -1.57 -5.38
N LEU A 34 -7.86 -2.64 -5.99
CA LEU A 34 -8.52 -3.94 -6.02
C LEU A 34 -8.63 -4.53 -4.62
N ARG A 35 -7.59 -4.38 -3.78
CA ARG A 35 -7.57 -4.92 -2.42
C ARG A 35 -8.59 -4.23 -1.49
N PRO A 36 -8.66 -2.88 -1.43
CA PRO A 36 -9.76 -2.18 -0.78
C PRO A 36 -11.13 -2.61 -1.27
N LEU A 37 -11.33 -2.68 -2.59
CA LEU A 37 -12.60 -3.05 -3.19
C LEU A 37 -13.04 -4.45 -2.75
N LEU A 38 -12.14 -5.44 -2.84
CA LEU A 38 -12.40 -6.81 -2.40
C LEU A 38 -12.70 -6.88 -0.90
N THR A 39 -12.02 -6.09 -0.08
CA THR A 39 -12.27 -6.03 1.37
C THR A 39 -13.67 -5.49 1.67
N LEU A 40 -14.08 -4.41 1.00
CA LEU A 40 -15.43 -3.88 1.14
C LEU A 40 -16.49 -4.87 0.65
N LEU A 41 -16.29 -5.49 -0.52
CA LEU A 41 -17.20 -6.50 -1.07
C LEU A 41 -17.32 -7.72 -0.15
N ALA A 42 -16.21 -8.20 0.42
CA ALA A 42 -16.20 -9.32 1.35
C ALA A 42 -17.01 -9.00 2.62
N SER A 43 -17.04 -7.74 3.08
CA SER A 43 -17.84 -7.35 4.25
C SER A 43 -19.35 -7.59 4.07
N HIS A 44 -19.85 -7.61 2.83
CA HIS A 44 -21.25 -7.92 2.53
C HIS A 44 -21.63 -9.38 2.78
N TYR A 45 -20.66 -10.28 2.87
CA TYR A 45 -20.88 -11.69 3.25
C TYR A 45 -20.87 -11.90 4.77
N GLY A 46 -20.57 -10.86 5.55
CA GLY A 46 -20.66 -10.84 7.00
C GLY A 46 -21.55 -9.69 7.50
N ASP A 47 -21.22 -9.13 8.66
CA ASP A 47 -21.86 -7.91 9.14
C ASP A 47 -21.27 -6.69 8.43
N LYS A 48 -21.99 -6.19 7.42
CA LYS A 48 -21.65 -4.99 6.65
C LYS A 48 -21.58 -3.70 7.48
N THR A 49 -22.08 -3.71 8.71
CA THR A 49 -22.10 -2.54 9.61
C THR A 49 -21.04 -2.64 10.72
N LYS A 50 -20.26 -3.72 10.73
CA LYS A 50 -19.20 -3.92 11.71
C LYS A 50 -18.20 -2.77 11.64
N ALA A 51 -17.89 -2.19 12.79
CA ALA A 51 -16.82 -1.21 12.91
C ALA A 51 -15.48 -1.82 12.44
N GLY A 52 -14.62 -1.03 11.80
CA GLY A 52 -13.31 -1.49 11.34
C GLY A 52 -13.24 -1.90 9.87
N ILE A 53 -14.34 -1.92 9.11
CA ILE A 53 -14.33 -2.34 7.70
C ILE A 53 -13.51 -1.37 6.83
N ILE A 54 -13.67 -0.06 7.06
CA ILE A 54 -12.93 0.99 6.32
C ILE A 54 -11.44 0.92 6.66
N GLU A 55 -11.12 0.75 7.93
CA GLU A 55 -9.76 0.58 8.46
C GLU A 55 -9.10 -0.66 7.87
N SER A 56 -9.82 -1.78 7.80
CA SER A 56 -9.32 -3.02 7.20
C SER A 56 -9.00 -2.83 5.71
N ALA A 57 -9.88 -2.17 4.97
CA ALA A 57 -9.66 -1.87 3.56
C ALA A 57 -8.43 -0.96 3.35
N ALA A 58 -8.23 0.03 4.22
CA ALA A 58 -7.05 0.89 4.20
C ALA A 58 -5.76 0.11 4.55
N VAL A 59 -5.79 -0.73 5.59
CA VAL A 59 -4.62 -1.55 5.98
C VAL A 59 -4.20 -2.50 4.85
N CYS A 60 -5.15 -3.12 4.14
CA CYS A 60 -4.84 -3.98 3.01
C CYS A 60 -4.09 -3.24 1.88
N GLU A 61 -4.46 -1.99 1.59
CA GLU A 61 -3.76 -1.19 0.57
C GLU A 61 -2.44 -0.62 1.08
N LEU A 62 -2.36 -0.19 2.34
CA LEU A 62 -1.07 0.23 2.94
C LEU A 62 -0.06 -0.91 2.90
N THR A 63 -0.48 -2.13 3.23
CA THR A 63 0.38 -3.31 3.13
C THR A 63 0.83 -3.55 1.70
N HIS A 64 -0.07 -3.43 0.73
CA HIS A 64 0.27 -3.56 -0.68
C HIS A 64 1.27 -2.50 -1.17
N VAL A 65 1.08 -1.24 -0.79
CA VAL A 65 1.99 -0.16 -1.14
C VAL A 65 3.36 -0.37 -0.50
N ALA A 66 3.39 -0.82 0.76
CA ALA A 66 4.64 -1.15 1.43
C ALA A 66 5.41 -2.26 0.70
N THR A 67 4.73 -3.31 0.23
CA THR A 67 5.40 -4.37 -0.56
C THR A 67 5.93 -3.83 -1.88
N LEU A 68 5.18 -2.96 -2.59
CA LEU A 68 5.66 -2.34 -3.83
C LEU A 68 6.93 -1.52 -3.61
N TYR A 69 6.95 -0.69 -2.56
CA TYR A 69 8.15 0.08 -2.22
C TYR A 69 9.35 -0.84 -1.92
N HIS A 70 9.13 -1.92 -1.17
CA HIS A 70 10.19 -2.89 -0.91
C HIS A 70 10.65 -3.61 -2.17
N ASP A 71 9.73 -3.95 -3.08
CA ASP A 71 10.06 -4.57 -4.37
C ASP A 71 10.90 -3.61 -5.22
N ASP A 72 10.49 -2.34 -5.36
CA ASP A 72 11.23 -1.32 -6.12
C ASP A 72 12.67 -1.14 -5.59
N VAL A 73 12.84 -1.03 -4.27
CA VAL A 73 14.17 -0.90 -3.63
C VAL A 73 14.99 -2.18 -3.80
N MET A 74 14.37 -3.35 -3.67
CA MET A 74 15.07 -4.63 -3.85
C MET A 74 15.43 -4.89 -5.30
N ASP A 75 14.62 -4.38 -6.23
CA ASP A 75 14.81 -4.60 -7.66
C ASP A 75 15.98 -3.78 -8.22
N GLU A 76 16.23 -2.59 -7.65
CA GLU A 76 17.39 -1.76 -7.95
C GLU A 76 18.66 -2.17 -7.17
N ALA A 77 18.59 -3.21 -6.32
CA ALA A 77 19.75 -3.66 -5.55
C ALA A 77 20.75 -4.43 -6.45
N PRO A 78 22.03 -4.04 -6.50
CA PRO A 78 23.03 -4.70 -7.35
C PRO A 78 23.41 -6.10 -6.88
N LEU A 79 23.16 -6.43 -5.60
CA LEU A 79 23.53 -7.70 -4.98
C LEU A 79 22.36 -8.27 -4.17
N ARG A 80 22.11 -9.58 -4.32
CA ARG A 80 21.18 -10.35 -3.46
C ARG A 80 21.96 -11.47 -2.77
N ARG A 81 22.08 -11.40 -1.44
CA ARG A 81 22.84 -12.37 -0.61
C ARG A 81 24.30 -12.55 -1.05
N GLY A 82 24.96 -11.47 -1.48
CA GLY A 82 26.36 -11.48 -1.90
C GLY A 82 26.62 -11.99 -3.32
N VAL A 83 25.56 -12.29 -4.08
CA VAL A 83 25.63 -12.66 -5.51
C VAL A 83 24.98 -11.54 -6.31
N GLU A 84 25.47 -11.30 -7.53
CA GLU A 84 24.90 -10.32 -8.46
C GLU A 84 23.40 -10.57 -8.65
N SER A 85 22.61 -9.49 -8.54
CA SER A 85 21.16 -9.60 -8.69
C SER A 85 20.80 -9.86 -10.16
N ALA A 86 19.70 -10.59 -10.38
CA ALA A 86 19.23 -10.89 -11.73
C ALA A 86 18.72 -9.64 -12.50
N ASN A 87 18.52 -8.52 -11.79
CA ASN A 87 17.97 -7.29 -12.33
C ASN A 87 19.03 -6.35 -12.94
N ASN A 88 20.31 -6.74 -12.89
CA ASN A 88 21.42 -5.95 -13.39
C ASN A 88 21.85 -6.31 -14.83
N ARG A 89 20.91 -6.72 -15.70
CA ARG A 89 21.18 -7.11 -17.09
C ARG A 89 20.57 -6.17 -18.13
#